data_AF-A0A1X7VCK7-F1
#
_entry.id   AF-A0A1X7VCK7-F1
#
_cell.length_a   1.000
_cell.length_b   1.000
_cell.length_c   1.000
_cell.angle_alpha   90.00
_cell.angle_beta   90.00
_cell.angle_gamma   90.00
#
_symmetry.space_group_name_H-M   'P 1'
#
loop_
_entity.id
_entity.type
_entity.pdbx_description
1 polymer ?
#
loop_
_entity_poly.entity_id
_entity_poly.type
_entity_poly.pdbx_seq_one_letter_code
_entity_poly.pdbx_strand_id
1 'polypeptide(L)'
;MTVTVGALESRECETNLCIIGWIAAHLGISLAEDKCTPSSTCMVFLGIEVDSVERELYLTQEKLDGICQLLAQWPSATCGKGYSARECFLAVVESPDFWQPPLSPNSPDQVF
;
A
#
# COMPACT_ATOMS: atom_id res chain seq x y z
N MET A 1 11.39 -5.30 8.93
CA MET A 1 10.74 -4.00 9.10
C MET A 1 9.53 -4.24 10.00
N THR A 2 9.46 -3.59 11.15
CA THR A 2 8.40 -3.77 12.14
C THR A 2 7.54 -2.51 12.15
N VAL A 3 6.22 -2.66 12.22
CA VAL A 3 5.25 -1.55 12.29
C VAL A 3 4.52 -1.62 13.61
N THR A 4 4.39 -0.47 14.28
CA THR A 4 3.53 -0.30 15.44
C THR A 4 2.33 0.54 15.05
N VAL A 5 1.14 0.06 15.38
CA VAL A 5 -0.10 0.79 15.14
C VAL A 5 -0.53 1.48 16.44
N GLY A 6 -0.92 2.74 16.33
CA GLY A 6 -1.39 3.56 17.45
C GLY A 6 -1.97 4.87 16.93
N ALA A 7 -2.61 5.64 17.81
CA ALA A 7 -3.04 6.98 17.45
C ALA A 7 -1.80 7.86 17.17
N LEU A 8 -1.90 8.71 16.14
CA LEU A 8 -0.82 9.64 15.79
C LEU A 8 -0.52 10.55 17.00
N GLU A 9 0.77 10.78 17.27
CA GLU A 9 1.25 11.63 18.38
C GLU A 9 0.73 11.21 19.77
N SER A 10 0.20 9.99 19.90
CA SER A 10 -0.23 9.49 21.19
C SER A 10 0.95 9.02 22.03
N ARG A 11 0.80 9.13 23.35
CA ARG A 11 1.81 8.67 24.31
C ARG A 11 2.08 7.17 24.16
N GLU A 12 1.07 6.41 23.79
CA GLU A 12 1.17 4.97 23.52
C GLU A 12 2.03 4.70 22.28
N CYS A 13 1.88 5.49 21.21
CA CYS A 13 2.71 5.38 20.01
C CYS A 13 4.19 5.64 20.35
N GLU A 14 4.48 6.74 21.04
CA GLU A 14 5.84 7.08 21.48
C GLU A 14 6.44 6.00 22.38
N THR A 15 5.65 5.50 23.35
CA THR A 15 6.05 4.41 24.24
C THR A 15 6.38 3.14 23.46
N ASN A 16 5.56 2.76 22.48
CA ASN A 16 5.77 1.58 21.66
C ASN A 16 7.05 1.69 20.82
N LEU A 17 7.32 2.85 20.22
CA LEU A 17 8.54 3.11 19.46
C LEU A 17 9.79 2.98 20.35
N CYS A 18 9.76 3.57 21.56
CA CYS A 18 10.84 3.44 22.53
C CYS A 18 11.08 1.98 22.95
N ILE A 19 10.01 1.23 23.25
CA ILE A 19 10.11 -0.18 23.65
C ILE A 19 10.76 -1.02 22.55
N ILE A 20 10.37 -0.83 21.29
CA ILE A 20 10.97 -1.58 20.16
C ILE A 20 12.45 -1.27 20.03
N GLY A 21 12.85 0.00 20.13
CA GLY A 21 14.25 0.39 20.10
C GLY A 21 15.04 -0.29 21.21
N TRP A 22 14.51 -0.29 22.44
CA TRP A 22 15.13 -0.93 23.58
C TRP A 22 15.24 -2.45 23.43
N ILE A 23 14.18 -3.12 22.99
CA ILE A 23 14.18 -4.58 22.76
C ILE A 23 15.21 -4.94 21.68
N ALA A 24 15.23 -4.22 20.56
CA ALA A 24 16.19 -4.47 19.48
C ALA A 24 17.63 -4.34 20.00
N ALA A 25 17.94 -3.28 20.73
CA ALA A 25 19.26 -3.09 21.34
C ALA A 25 19.60 -4.21 22.35
N HIS A 26 18.64 -4.62 23.18
CA HIS A 26 18.83 -5.71 24.16
C HIS A 26 19.11 -7.06 23.48
N LEU A 27 18.52 -7.29 22.31
CA LEU A 27 18.75 -8.48 21.49
C LEU A 27 20.02 -8.40 20.62
N GLY A 28 20.77 -7.29 20.68
CA GLY A 28 21.95 -7.07 19.83
C GLY A 28 21.62 -6.81 18.36
N ILE A 29 20.38 -6.40 18.06
CA ILE A 29 19.91 -6.08 16.71
C ILE A 29 20.05 -4.57 16.49
N SER A 30 20.87 -4.18 15.50
CA SER A 30 20.99 -2.79 15.09
C SER A 30 19.82 -2.41 14.18
N LEU A 31 19.10 -1.35 14.54
CA LEU A 31 18.08 -0.74 13.69
C LEU A 31 18.78 0.20 12.70
N ALA A 32 18.43 0.07 11.42
CA ALA A 32 18.90 0.97 10.38
C ALA A 32 18.14 2.30 10.48
N GLU A 33 18.76 3.32 11.06
CA GLU A 33 18.12 4.61 11.37
C GLU A 33 17.55 5.29 10.11
N ASP A 34 18.20 5.12 8.95
CA ASP A 34 17.75 5.63 7.65
C ASP A 34 16.45 4.99 7.16
N LYS A 35 16.07 3.84 7.73
CA LYS A 35 14.84 3.11 7.41
C LYS A 35 13.80 3.18 8.51
N CYS A 36 14.11 3.85 9.62
CA CYS A 36 13.17 4.12 10.68
C CYS A 36 12.34 5.35 10.31
N THR A 37 11.03 5.20 10.36
CA THR A 37 10.09 6.30 10.13
C THR A 37 9.53 6.75 11.48
N PRO A 38 9.39 8.06 11.73
CA PRO A 38 8.65 8.54 12.89
C PRO A 38 7.18 8.11 12.82
N SER A 39 6.42 8.37 13.88
CA SER A 39 4.97 8.21 13.87
C SER A 39 4.38 8.97 12.67
N SER A 40 3.62 8.27 11.83
CA SER A 40 2.99 8.82 10.64
C SER A 40 1.65 8.12 10.39
N THR A 41 0.71 8.85 9.80
CA THR A 41 -0.55 8.28 9.31
C THR A 41 -0.43 7.68 7.92
N CYS A 42 0.62 8.06 7.18
CA CYS A 42 0.92 7.59 5.83
C CYS A 42 2.33 6.97 5.83
N MET A 43 2.46 5.71 5.43
CA MET A 43 3.77 5.05 5.35
C MET A 43 3.84 3.98 4.28
N VAL A 44 5.02 3.78 3.69
CA VAL A 44 5.25 2.65 2.80
C VAL A 44 5.65 1.42 3.61
N PHE A 45 4.86 0.35 3.52
CA PHE A 45 5.15 -0.94 4.12
C PHE A 45 5.07 -2.03 3.06
N LEU A 46 6.15 -2.80 2.91
CA LEU A 46 6.28 -3.86 1.89
C LEU A 46 6.00 -3.38 0.44
N GLY A 47 6.28 -2.11 0.15
CA GLY A 47 6.09 -1.51 -1.18
C GLY A 47 4.67 -1.04 -1.48
N ILE A 48 3.78 -1.11 -0.49
CA ILE A 48 2.41 -0.56 -0.52
C ILE A 48 2.38 0.65 0.39
N GLU A 49 1.78 1.74 -0.08
CA GLU A 49 1.52 2.91 0.74
C GLU A 49 0.25 2.68 1.55
N VAL A 50 0.36 2.82 2.86
CA VAL A 50 -0.73 2.66 3.82
C VAL A 50 -1.16 4.05 4.26
N ASP A 51 -2.41 4.40 4.01
CA ASP A 51 -3.04 5.60 4.55
C ASP A 51 -4.08 5.22 5.60
N SER A 52 -3.73 5.47 6.86
CA SER A 52 -4.59 5.16 8.00
C SER A 52 -5.73 6.17 8.20
N VAL A 53 -5.66 7.36 7.62
CA VAL A 53 -6.72 8.38 7.71
C VAL A 53 -7.88 7.96 6.81
N GLU A 54 -7.58 7.72 5.54
CA GLU A 54 -8.57 7.29 4.53
C GLU A 54 -8.88 5.79 4.63
N ARG A 55 -8.04 5.03 5.35
CA ARG A 55 -8.12 3.56 5.49
C ARG A 55 -7.96 2.85 4.14
N GLU A 56 -7.09 3.40 3.32
CA GLU A 56 -6.82 2.92 1.97
C GLU A 56 -5.38 2.40 1.84
N LEU A 57 -5.18 1.54 0.84
CA LEU A 57 -3.89 0.99 0.48
C LEU A 57 -3.61 1.34 -0.98
N TYR A 58 -2.49 1.99 -1.24
CA TYR A 58 -2.11 2.41 -2.57
C TYR A 58 -0.87 1.67 -3.06
N LEU A 59 -0.83 1.42 -4.36
CA LEU A 59 0.42 1.06 -5.01
C LEU A 59 1.29 2.33 -5.10
N THR A 60 2.53 2.24 -4.64
CA THR A 60 3.48 3.36 -4.80
C THR A 60 3.72 3.68 -6.28
N GLN A 61 3.96 4.95 -6.61
CA GLN A 61 4.20 5.37 -8.00
C GLN A 61 5.37 4.62 -8.65
N GLU A 62 6.46 4.38 -7.90
CA GLU A 62 7.61 3.61 -8.37
C GLU A 62 7.20 2.19 -8.81
N LYS A 63 6.33 1.53 -8.03
CA LYS A 63 5.83 0.19 -8.37
C LYS A 63 4.90 0.24 -9.58
N LEU A 64 4.03 1.24 -9.66
CA LEU A 64 3.15 1.45 -10.81
C LEU A 64 3.96 1.64 -12.10
N ASP A 65 4.99 2.49 -12.05
CA ASP A 65 5.91 2.74 -13.17
C ASP A 65 6.66 1.47 -13.57
N GLY A 66 7.16 0.71 -12.60
CA GLY A 66 7.83 -0.57 -12.84
C GLY A 66 6.93 -1.60 -13.54
N ILE A 67 5.66 -1.70 -13.13
CA ILE A 67 4.68 -2.55 -13.81
C ILE A 67 4.44 -2.04 -15.23
N CYS A 68 4.25 -0.74 -15.43
CA CYS A 68 4.03 -0.15 -16.74
C CYS A 68 5.21 -0.40 -17.70
N GLN A 69 6.44 -0.30 -17.19
CA GLN A 69 7.65 -0.59 -17.97
C GLN A 69 7.76 -2.08 -18.31
N LEU A 70 7.46 -2.97 -17.35
CA LEU A 70 7.46 -4.41 -17.59
C LEU A 70 6.44 -4.79 -18.69
N LEU A 71 5.23 -4.22 -18.62
CA LEU A 71 4.19 -4.45 -19.61
C LEU A 71 4.55 -3.89 -20.99
N ALA A 72 5.28 -2.76 -21.05
CA ALA A 72 5.78 -2.20 -22.30
C ALA A 72 6.80 -3.13 -22.98
N GLN A 73 7.54 -3.93 -22.21
CA GLN A 73 8.49 -4.92 -22.73
C GLN A 73 7.81 -6.20 -23.24
N TRP A 74 6.48 -6.31 -23.14
CA TRP A 74 5.72 -7.47 -23.60
C TRP A 74 4.93 -7.13 -24.88
N PRO A 75 5.61 -6.87 -26.02
CA PRO A 75 4.97 -6.37 -27.24
C PRO A 75 3.96 -7.36 -27.85
N SER A 76 4.06 -8.65 -27.55
CA SER A 76 3.11 -9.67 -28.00
C SER A 76 1.97 -9.94 -27.02
N ALA A 77 2.01 -9.37 -25.81
CA ALA A 77 0.93 -9.49 -24.85
C ALA A 77 -0.14 -8.45 -25.19
N THR A 78 -1.11 -8.84 -26.01
CA THR A 78 -2.32 -8.06 -26.27
C THR A 78 -3.47 -8.62 -25.44
N CYS A 79 -4.31 -7.76 -24.86
CA CYS A 79 -5.59 -8.26 -24.35
C CYS A 79 -6.51 -8.60 -25.54
N GLY A 80 -7.56 -9.41 -25.34
CA GLY A 80 -8.40 -9.96 -26.43
C GLY A 80 -9.08 -8.93 -27.36
N LYS A 81 -8.92 -7.64 -27.09
CA LYS A 81 -9.41 -6.50 -27.90
C LYS A 81 -8.32 -5.84 -28.77
N GLY A 82 -7.11 -6.39 -28.85
CA GLY A 82 -6.03 -5.89 -29.71
C GLY A 82 -5.22 -4.72 -29.16
N TYR A 83 -5.52 -4.26 -27.94
CA TYR A 83 -4.70 -3.28 -27.22
C TYR A 83 -3.49 -3.94 -26.57
N SER A 84 -2.41 -3.19 -26.39
CA SER A 84 -1.23 -3.66 -25.64
C SER A 84 -1.59 -3.92 -24.19
N ALA A 85 -0.92 -4.87 -23.53
CA ALA A 85 -1.15 -5.18 -22.12
C ALA A 85 -1.01 -3.93 -21.22
N ARG A 86 -0.11 -3.00 -21.56
CA ARG A 86 0.05 -1.72 -20.86
C ARG A 86 -1.22 -0.85 -20.94
N GLU A 87 -1.79 -0.70 -22.13
CA GLU A 87 -3.02 0.10 -22.32
C GLU A 87 -4.19 -0.54 -21.59
N CYS A 88 -4.33 -1.88 -21.64
CA CYS A 88 -5.40 -2.56 -20.91
C CYS A 88 -5.22 -2.41 -19.39
N PHE A 89 -3.98 -2.48 -18.88
CA PHE A 89 -3.69 -2.30 -17.46
C PHE A 89 -4.01 -0.88 -16.98
N LEU A 90 -3.57 0.16 -17.73
CA LEU A 90 -3.89 1.55 -17.38
C LEU A 90 -5.40 1.81 -17.39
N ALA A 91 -6.12 1.29 -18.39
CA ALA A 91 -7.56 1.43 -18.45
C ALA A 91 -8.29 0.80 -17.25
N VAL A 92 -7.73 -0.28 -16.68
CA VAL A 92 -8.27 -0.91 -15.46
C VAL A 92 -7.91 -0.10 -14.21
N VAL A 93 -6.65 0.31 -14.09
CA VAL A 93 -6.16 1.08 -12.92
C VAL A 93 -6.79 2.47 -12.84
N GLU A 94 -7.07 3.11 -13.98
CA GLU A 94 -7.73 4.42 -14.04
C GLU A 94 -9.26 4.32 -13.97
N SER A 95 -9.83 3.10 -13.97
CA SER A 95 -11.27 2.90 -13.88
C SER A 95 -11.76 3.13 -12.45
N PRO A 96 -12.71 4.07 -12.22
CA PRO A 96 -13.26 4.31 -10.89
C PRO A 96 -13.99 3.08 -10.31
N ASP A 97 -14.58 2.26 -11.19
CA ASP A 97 -15.38 1.08 -10.82
C ASP A 97 -14.51 -0.08 -10.33
N PHE A 98 -13.25 -0.14 -10.77
CA PHE A 98 -12.34 -1.24 -10.40
C PHE A 98 -11.94 -1.20 -8.92
N TRP A 99 -11.79 0.01 -8.37
CA TRP A 99 -11.36 0.23 -6.98
C TRP A 99 -12.51 0.26 -5.98
N GLN A 100 -13.76 0.15 -6.43
CA GLN A 100 -14.87 0.06 -5.50
C GLN A 100 -14.80 -1.26 -4.73
N PRO A 101 -14.93 -1.24 -3.38
CA PRO A 101 -15.02 -2.45 -2.61
C PRO A 101 -16.20 -3.29 -3.14
N PRO A 102 -16.08 -4.63 -3.19
CA PRO A 102 -17.19 -5.47 -3.62
C PRO A 102 -18.41 -5.12 -2.78
N LEU A 103 -19.53 -4.85 -3.45
CA LEU A 103 -20.80 -4.53 -2.79
C LEU A 103 -21.04 -5.56 -1.68
N SER A 104 -21.11 -5.08 -0.44
CA SER A 104 -21.43 -5.93 0.70
C SER A 104 -22.73 -6.69 0.38
N PRO A 105 -22.80 -8.02 0.63
CA PRO A 105 -24.01 -8.79 0.40
C PRO A 105 -25.22 -8.31 1.24
N ASN A 106 -25.03 -7.32 2.12
CA ASN A 106 -26.06 -6.70 2.94
C ASN A 106 -26.31 -5.21 2.59
N SER A 107 -25.99 -4.75 1.38
CA SER A 107 -26.38 -3.40 0.95
C SER A 107 -27.91 -3.31 0.80
N PRO A 108 -28.59 -2.33 1.43
CA PRO A 108 -30.05 -2.19 1.38
C PRO A 108 -30.62 -1.89 -0.02
N ASP A 109 -29.77 -1.68 -1.02
CA ASP A 109 -30.16 -1.44 -2.42
C ASP A 109 -30.47 -2.73 -3.20
N GLN A 110 -30.44 -3.91 -2.56
CA GLN A 110 -30.92 -5.17 -3.13
C GLN A 110 -32.32 -5.53 -2.61
N VAL A 111 -33.31 -4.73 -2.97
CA VAL A 111 -34.73 -5.13 -2.90
C VAL A 111 -35.34 -4.93 -4.28
N PHE A 112 -35.47 -6.02 -5.03
CA PHE A 112 -36.39 -6.14 -6.16
C PHE A 112 -37.78 -6.50 -5.66
#